data_AF-A0A1V5UVI1-F1
#
_entry.id   AF-A0A1V5UVI1-F1
#
_cell.length_a   1.000
_cell.length_b   1.000
_cell.length_c   1.000
_cell.angle_alpha   90.00
_cell.angle_beta   90.00
_cell.angle_gamma   90.00
#
_symmetry.space_group_name_H-M   'P 1'
#
loop_
_entity.id
_entity.type
_entity.pdbx_description
1 polymer ?
#
loop_
_entity_poly.entity_id
_entity_poly.type
_entity_poly.pdbx_seq_one_letter_code
_entity_poly.pdbx_strand_id
1 'polypeptide(L)'
;MPRISTSRIIRKINHNPKKNLSFFLDQDPKRQPKLLLKLSPNAQRELLLNLDQSLVLNLLEKLQPDDTTDLLQTLPVRKQKELLHKLNQELQNKVSLLLRFDPHTAAGLISLNYLQLDHNLTLSQAALKIRTHEKRTGKTPVPLVLKDHQLIGYLPIEKLLFTKPSDPIGQYTKKITTLKPNESRRKVINLFLSNPHKKSPSLMRTAQSLASFTPTMSLKPLKTHPPTLSMTSPASMTKKLFLTPPPVK
;
A
#
# COMPACT_ATOMS: atom_id res chain seq x y z
N MET A 1 3.37 -5.05 -33.94
CA MET A 1 4.37 -4.54 -32.97
C MET A 1 4.62 -5.61 -31.91
N PRO A 2 5.87 -6.07 -31.71
CA PRO A 2 6.16 -7.12 -30.73
C PRO A 2 5.84 -6.58 -29.33
N ARG A 3 5.08 -7.33 -28.53
CA ARG A 3 4.80 -6.98 -27.12
C ARG A 3 6.11 -7.08 -26.33
N ILE A 4 6.82 -5.95 -26.18
CA ILE A 4 7.94 -5.88 -25.25
C ILE A 4 7.40 -6.23 -23.87
N SER A 5 7.98 -7.25 -23.24
CA SER A 5 7.55 -7.69 -21.92
C SER A 5 7.70 -6.56 -20.90
N THR A 6 6.69 -6.35 -20.05
CA THR A 6 6.63 -5.29 -19.03
C THR A 6 7.89 -5.27 -18.15
N SER A 7 8.48 -6.44 -17.88
CA SER A 7 9.73 -6.56 -17.11
C SER A 7 10.94 -5.93 -17.80
N ARG A 8 11.04 -6.04 -19.13
CA ARG A 8 12.11 -5.40 -19.92
C ARG A 8 11.95 -3.88 -19.94
N ILE A 9 10.71 -3.39 -20.02
CA ILE A 9 10.39 -1.95 -19.98
C ILE A 9 10.79 -1.37 -18.61
N ILE A 10 10.37 -2.02 -17.52
CA ILE A 10 10.73 -1.62 -16.15
C ILE A 10 12.25 -1.57 -15.98
N ARG A 11 12.98 -2.60 -16.43
CA ARG A 11 14.44 -2.65 -16.32
C ARG A 11 15.11 -1.51 -17.06
N LYS A 12 14.65 -1.19 -18.28
CA LYS A 12 15.18 -0.07 -19.06
C LYS A 12 14.92 1.28 -18.39
N ILE A 13 13.68 1.54 -17.97
CA ILE A 13 13.33 2.80 -17.29
C ILE A 13 14.13 2.95 -16.00
N ASN A 14 14.26 1.89 -15.21
CA ASN A 14 15.05 1.92 -13.97
C ASN A 14 16.53 2.23 -14.20
N HIS A 15 17.11 1.79 -15.31
CA HIS A 15 18.52 2.00 -15.61
C HIS A 15 18.82 3.46 -16.03
N ASN A 16 17.92 4.08 -16.79
CA ASN A 16 18.08 5.49 -17.20
C ASN A 16 16.71 6.19 -17.34
N PRO A 17 16.11 6.65 -16.24
CA PRO A 17 14.73 7.12 -16.23
C PRO A 17 14.53 8.40 -17.05
N LYS A 18 15.51 9.32 -17.03
CA LYS A 18 15.45 10.56 -17.83
C LYS A 18 15.45 10.26 -19.33
N LYS A 19 16.40 9.43 -19.81
CA LYS A 19 16.49 9.10 -21.24
C LYS A 19 15.37 8.19 -21.72
N ASN A 20 14.79 7.40 -20.83
CA ASN A 20 13.76 6.41 -21.18
C ASN A 20 12.33 6.85 -20.82
N LEU A 21 12.12 8.15 -20.63
CA LEU A 21 10.81 8.72 -20.32
C LEU A 21 9.80 8.51 -21.47
N SER A 22 10.25 8.52 -22.72
CA SER A 22 9.42 8.19 -23.89
C SER A 22 8.82 6.79 -23.79
N PHE A 23 9.59 5.78 -23.37
CA PHE A 23 9.08 4.43 -23.19
C PHE A 23 7.94 4.33 -22.17
N PHE A 24 7.92 5.21 -21.17
CA PHE A 24 6.82 5.31 -20.22
C PHE A 24 5.58 5.96 -20.85
N LEU A 25 5.78 7.07 -21.58
CA LEU A 25 4.71 7.80 -22.26
C LEU A 25 4.04 7.00 -23.38
N ASP A 26 4.82 6.17 -24.09
CA ASP A 26 4.35 5.29 -25.16
C ASP A 26 3.41 4.17 -24.64
N GLN A 27 3.35 3.96 -23.32
CA GLN A 27 2.42 2.98 -22.74
C GLN A 27 1.01 3.53 -22.71
N ASP A 28 0.03 2.61 -22.83
CA ASP A 28 -1.38 2.90 -22.61
C ASP A 28 -1.57 3.75 -21.32
N PRO A 29 -2.16 4.96 -21.42
CA PRO A 29 -2.40 5.85 -20.29
C PRO A 29 -3.15 5.20 -19.11
N LYS A 30 -3.94 4.16 -19.36
CA LYS A 30 -4.62 3.39 -18.31
C LYS A 30 -3.67 2.49 -17.50
N ARG A 31 -2.51 2.13 -18.07
CA ARG A 31 -1.50 1.25 -17.46
C ARG A 31 -0.37 2.01 -16.80
N GLN A 32 -0.11 3.25 -17.23
CA GLN A 32 0.96 4.10 -16.72
C GLN A 32 0.98 4.21 -15.18
N PRO A 33 -0.14 4.41 -14.44
CA PRO A 33 -0.09 4.48 -12.98
C PRO A 33 0.43 3.19 -12.34
N LYS A 34 -0.06 2.03 -12.79
CA LYS A 34 0.40 0.72 -12.30
C LYS A 34 1.85 0.42 -12.68
N LEU A 35 2.31 0.91 -13.82
CA LEU A 35 3.72 0.79 -14.23
C LEU A 35 4.63 1.64 -13.36
N LEU A 36 4.25 2.91 -13.11
CA LEU A 36 4.98 3.83 -12.25
C LEU A 36 5.27 3.20 -10.88
N LEU A 37 4.27 2.57 -10.26
CA LEU A 37 4.42 1.90 -8.97
C LEU A 37 5.41 0.72 -8.95
N LYS A 38 5.72 0.13 -10.11
CA LYS A 38 6.66 -0.99 -10.24
C LYS A 38 8.10 -0.54 -10.50
N LEU A 39 8.32 0.74 -10.76
CA LEU A 39 9.66 1.30 -10.97
C LEU A 39 10.41 1.44 -9.64
N SER A 40 11.72 1.59 -9.71
CA SER A 40 12.53 1.89 -8.52
C SER A 40 12.21 3.29 -7.98
N PRO A 41 12.41 3.57 -6.68
CA PRO A 41 12.14 4.89 -6.10
C PRO A 41 12.87 6.02 -6.84
N ASN A 42 14.12 5.78 -7.27
CA ASN A 42 14.89 6.74 -8.06
C ASN A 42 14.23 7.00 -9.41
N ALA A 43 13.78 5.96 -10.10
CA ALA A 43 13.10 6.13 -11.40
C ALA A 43 11.72 6.79 -11.26
N GLN A 44 10.97 6.50 -10.20
CA GLN A 44 9.72 7.19 -9.87
C GLN A 44 9.96 8.68 -9.66
N ARG A 45 10.92 9.04 -8.80
CA ARG A 45 11.31 10.42 -8.53
C ARG A 45 11.72 11.14 -9.82
N GLU A 46 12.59 10.54 -10.61
CA GLU A 46 13.06 11.12 -11.86
C GLU A 46 11.90 11.33 -12.85
N LEU A 47 11.02 10.35 -13.06
CA LEU A 47 9.85 10.57 -13.93
C LEU A 47 8.97 11.71 -13.42
N LEU A 48 8.63 11.72 -12.14
CA LEU A 48 7.76 12.76 -11.55
C LEU A 48 8.35 14.17 -11.59
N LEU A 49 9.69 14.30 -11.66
CA LEU A 49 10.37 15.59 -11.78
C LEU A 49 10.48 16.09 -13.23
N ASN A 50 10.49 15.19 -14.21
CA ASN A 50 10.71 15.53 -15.62
C ASN A 50 9.43 15.48 -16.47
N LEU A 51 8.34 14.90 -15.95
CA LEU A 51 7.04 14.90 -16.62
C LEU A 51 6.30 16.21 -16.40
N ASP A 52 5.46 16.56 -17.39
CA ASP A 52 4.55 17.69 -17.28
C ASP A 52 3.65 17.54 -16.06
N GLN A 53 3.48 18.65 -15.34
CA GLN A 53 2.76 18.65 -14.08
C GLN A 53 1.31 18.16 -14.21
N SER A 54 0.61 18.51 -15.29
CA SER A 54 -0.76 18.06 -15.57
C SER A 54 -0.82 16.54 -15.71
N LEU A 55 0.17 15.95 -16.38
CA LEU A 55 0.29 14.51 -16.54
C LEU A 55 0.62 13.83 -15.21
N VAL A 56 1.52 14.40 -14.42
CA VAL A 56 1.82 13.92 -13.06
C VAL A 56 0.55 13.89 -12.20
N LEU A 57 -0.22 14.99 -12.17
CA LEU A 57 -1.46 15.04 -11.39
C LEU A 57 -2.45 13.96 -11.85
N ASN A 58 -2.67 13.83 -13.16
CA ASN A 58 -3.54 12.80 -13.73
C ASN A 58 -3.10 11.37 -13.34
N LEU A 59 -1.80 11.10 -13.30
CA LEU A 59 -1.28 9.81 -12.83
C LEU A 59 -1.57 9.61 -11.34
N LEU A 60 -1.26 10.60 -10.50
CA LEU A 60 -1.46 10.52 -9.05
C LEU A 60 -2.94 10.37 -8.67
N GLU A 61 -3.86 11.00 -9.40
CA GLU A 61 -5.31 10.92 -9.15
C GLU A 61 -5.92 9.56 -9.50
N LYS A 62 -5.25 8.77 -10.35
CA LYS A 62 -5.65 7.40 -10.67
C LYS A 62 -5.13 6.38 -9.65
N LEU A 63 -4.28 6.79 -8.72
CA LEU A 63 -3.68 5.93 -7.71
C LEU A 63 -4.46 5.92 -6.40
N GLN A 64 -4.17 4.95 -5.54
CA GLN A 64 -4.69 4.96 -4.18
C GLN A 64 -3.94 6.01 -3.34
N PRO A 65 -4.59 6.61 -2.32
CA PRO A 65 -3.98 7.68 -1.53
C PRO A 65 -2.65 7.29 -0.90
N ASP A 66 -2.50 6.03 -0.51
CA ASP A 66 -1.30 5.50 0.12
C ASP A 66 -0.14 5.31 -0.86
N ASP A 67 -0.43 4.94 -2.10
CA ASP A 67 0.56 4.92 -3.19
C ASP A 67 0.98 6.35 -3.57
N THR A 68 0.01 7.27 -3.68
CA THR A 68 0.28 8.69 -3.94
C THR A 68 1.13 9.31 -2.84
N THR A 69 0.85 8.97 -1.57
CA THR A 69 1.66 9.40 -0.42
C THR A 69 3.10 8.91 -0.54
N ASP A 70 3.31 7.62 -0.82
CA ASP A 70 4.64 7.03 -1.00
C ASP A 70 5.42 7.75 -2.13
N LEU A 71 4.76 7.98 -3.29
CA LEU A 71 5.37 8.67 -4.43
C LEU A 71 5.74 10.12 -4.09
N LEU A 72 4.85 10.85 -3.44
CA LEU A 72 5.08 12.24 -3.03
C LEU A 72 6.24 12.36 -2.03
N GLN A 73 6.43 11.38 -1.14
CA GLN A 73 7.55 11.33 -0.20
C GLN A 73 8.92 11.12 -0.88
N THR A 74 8.96 10.63 -2.13
CA THR A 74 10.22 10.53 -2.90
C THR A 74 10.70 11.87 -3.46
N LEU A 75 9.83 12.88 -3.48
CA LEU A 75 10.08 14.17 -4.10
C LEU A 75 10.69 15.17 -3.12
N PRO A 76 11.44 16.18 -3.62
CA PRO A 76 11.83 17.32 -2.79
C PRO A 76 10.60 18.01 -2.18
N VAL A 77 10.72 18.45 -0.92
CA VAL A 77 9.62 19.02 -0.12
C VAL A 77 8.84 20.12 -0.85
N ARG A 78 9.53 20.97 -1.63
CA ARG A 78 8.88 22.01 -2.44
C ARG A 78 7.93 21.41 -3.49
N LYS A 79 8.39 20.44 -4.27
CA LYS A 79 7.59 19.78 -5.32
C LYS A 79 6.46 18.94 -4.73
N GLN A 80 6.74 18.28 -3.61
CA GLN A 80 5.74 17.52 -2.85
C GLN A 80 4.55 18.40 -2.45
N LYS A 81 4.81 19.55 -1.81
CA LYS A 81 3.76 20.50 -1.40
C LYS A 81 3.01 21.04 -2.60
N GLU A 82 3.73 21.42 -3.66
CA GLU A 82 3.13 21.95 -4.89
C GLU A 82 2.13 20.97 -5.51
N LEU A 83 2.51 19.70 -5.67
CA LEU A 83 1.63 18.67 -6.22
C LEU A 83 0.46 18.37 -5.28
N LEU A 84 0.73 18.28 -3.96
CA LEU A 84 -0.31 18.02 -2.96
C LEU A 84 -1.45 19.06 -3.02
N HIS A 85 -1.12 20.34 -3.17
CA HIS A 85 -2.11 21.42 -3.24
C HIS A 85 -2.91 21.44 -4.55
N LYS A 86 -2.47 20.72 -5.59
CA LYS A 86 -3.13 20.65 -6.89
C LYS A 86 -3.89 19.34 -7.13
N LEU A 87 -3.84 18.39 -6.19
CA LEU A 87 -4.70 17.20 -6.22
C LEU A 87 -6.15 17.62 -5.97
N ASN A 88 -7.10 16.85 -6.51
CA ASN A 88 -8.50 17.01 -6.11
C ASN A 88 -8.69 16.91 -4.59
N GLN A 89 -9.73 17.57 -4.08
CA GLN A 89 -9.96 17.76 -2.65
C GLN A 89 -10.03 16.43 -1.86
N GLU A 90 -10.70 15.42 -2.41
CA GLU A 90 -10.85 14.13 -1.74
C GLU A 90 -9.49 13.43 -1.55
N LEU A 91 -8.69 13.36 -2.61
CA LEU A 91 -7.38 12.74 -2.57
C LEU A 91 -6.40 13.57 -1.74
N GLN A 92 -6.42 14.90 -1.88
CA GLN A 92 -5.61 15.82 -1.08
C GLN A 92 -5.85 15.62 0.42
N ASN A 93 -7.11 15.55 0.85
CA ASN A 93 -7.45 15.34 2.26
C ASN A 93 -6.91 14.00 2.78
N LYS A 94 -7.07 12.92 2.00
CA LYS A 94 -6.59 11.59 2.37
C LYS A 94 -5.07 11.52 2.42
N VAL A 95 -4.38 12.07 1.43
CA VAL A 95 -2.90 12.10 1.36
C VAL A 95 -2.33 12.99 2.46
N SER A 96 -2.95 14.15 2.72
CA SER A 96 -2.51 15.07 3.79
C SER A 96 -2.61 14.41 5.16
N LEU A 97 -3.65 13.60 5.39
CA LEU A 97 -3.76 12.80 6.62
C LEU A 97 -2.61 11.78 6.71
N LEU A 98 -2.32 11.07 5.62
CA LEU A 98 -1.27 10.04 5.61
C LEU A 98 0.15 10.61 5.78
N LEU A 99 0.42 11.79 5.21
CA LEU A 99 1.72 12.48 5.36
C LEU A 99 2.02 12.95 6.79
N ARG A 100 1.01 13.03 7.67
CA ARG A 100 1.21 13.37 9.09
C ARG A 100 1.75 12.21 9.91
N PHE A 101 1.74 10.99 9.38
CA PHE A 101 2.17 9.81 10.11
C PHE A 101 3.64 9.50 9.90
N ASP A 102 4.32 9.11 10.98
CA ASP A 102 5.68 8.61 10.91
C ASP A 102 5.70 7.24 10.19
N PRO A 103 6.50 7.08 9.11
CA PRO A 103 6.64 5.82 8.36
C PRO A 103 7.09 4.61 9.21
N HIS A 104 7.62 4.84 10.41
CA HIS A 104 8.05 3.81 11.36
C HIS A 104 7.00 3.44 12.41
N THR A 105 5.80 4.03 12.34
CA THR A 105 4.67 3.71 13.23
C THR A 105 3.66 2.81 12.56
N ALA A 106 2.71 2.26 13.34
CA ALA A 106 1.57 1.55 12.80
C ALA A 106 0.84 2.36 11.72
N ALA A 107 0.67 3.67 11.94
CA ALA A 107 0.02 4.58 11.01
C ALA A 107 0.78 4.77 9.68
N GLY A 108 2.12 4.72 9.71
CA GLY A 108 2.96 4.77 8.51
C GLY A 108 2.93 3.50 7.64
N LEU A 109 2.43 2.39 8.18
CA LEU A 109 2.29 1.10 7.47
C LEU A 109 0.88 0.85 6.91
N ILE A 110 -0.02 1.84 7.00
CA ILE A 110 -1.43 1.71 6.63
C ILE A 110 -1.65 1.92 5.12
N SER A 111 -2.57 1.15 4.56
CA SER A 111 -3.19 1.33 3.25
C SER A 111 -4.66 1.74 3.42
N LEU A 112 -5.15 2.65 2.57
CA LEU A 112 -6.57 3.01 2.52
C LEU A 112 -7.36 2.13 1.53
N ASN A 113 -6.86 0.93 1.22
CA ASN A 113 -7.50 0.00 0.29
C ASN A 113 -8.55 -0.90 1.00
N TYR A 114 -9.65 -0.30 1.41
CA TYR A 114 -10.79 -0.98 2.04
C TYR A 114 -12.11 -0.62 1.35
N LEU A 115 -13.14 -1.42 1.61
CA LEU A 115 -14.49 -1.21 1.13
C LEU A 115 -15.46 -1.38 2.30
N GLN A 116 -16.29 -0.37 2.54
CA GLN A 116 -17.35 -0.44 3.54
C GLN A 116 -18.57 -1.13 2.94
N LEU A 117 -19.11 -2.13 3.65
CA LEU A 117 -20.25 -2.93 3.27
C LEU A 117 -21.25 -2.95 4.42
N ASP A 118 -22.53 -2.76 4.11
CA ASP A 118 -23.59 -2.92 5.10
C ASP A 118 -23.83 -4.40 5.39
N HIS A 119 -24.01 -4.76 6.66
CA HIS A 119 -24.21 -6.14 7.12
C HIS A 119 -25.41 -6.87 6.48
N ASN A 120 -26.40 -6.12 5.99
CA ASN A 120 -27.59 -6.66 5.34
C ASN A 120 -27.39 -6.96 3.85
N LEU A 121 -26.27 -6.56 3.25
CA LEU A 121 -25.97 -6.92 1.87
C LEU A 121 -25.86 -8.42 1.72
N THR A 122 -26.30 -8.94 0.57
CA THR A 122 -26.05 -10.33 0.22
C THR A 122 -24.59 -10.52 -0.19
N LEU A 123 -24.10 -11.76 -0.12
CA LEU A 123 -22.76 -12.11 -0.61
C LEU A 123 -22.58 -11.80 -2.09
N SER A 124 -23.62 -11.96 -2.93
CA SER A 124 -23.56 -11.59 -4.35
C SER A 124 -23.35 -10.08 -4.56
N GLN A 125 -24.04 -9.24 -3.78
CA GLN A 125 -23.89 -7.78 -3.82
C GLN A 125 -22.49 -7.37 -3.33
N ALA A 126 -22.01 -7.98 -2.24
CA ALA A 126 -20.66 -7.75 -1.74
C ALA A 126 -19.59 -8.12 -2.78
N ALA A 127 -19.71 -9.30 -3.41
CA ALA A 127 -18.79 -9.75 -4.45
C ALA A 127 -18.74 -8.77 -5.64
N LEU A 128 -19.89 -8.25 -6.07
CA LEU A 128 -19.95 -7.26 -7.14
C LEU A 128 -19.19 -5.98 -6.77
N LYS A 129 -19.43 -5.43 -5.56
CA LYS A 129 -18.73 -4.22 -5.11
C LYS A 129 -17.21 -4.43 -4.99
N ILE A 130 -16.79 -5.59 -4.47
CA ILE A 130 -15.37 -5.97 -4.38
C ILE A 130 -14.74 -6.05 -5.79
N ARG A 131 -15.41 -6.70 -6.74
CA ARG A 131 -14.93 -6.82 -8.12
C ARG A 131 -14.83 -5.48 -8.82
N THR A 132 -15.80 -4.60 -8.62
CA THR A 132 -15.77 -3.24 -9.19
C THR A 132 -14.60 -2.42 -8.63
N HIS A 133 -14.34 -2.53 -7.33
CA HIS A 133 -13.19 -1.87 -6.70
C HIS A 133 -11.86 -2.43 -7.21
N GLU A 134 -11.72 -3.76 -7.33
CA GLU A 134 -10.51 -4.38 -7.87
C GLU A 134 -10.26 -3.97 -9.32
N LYS A 135 -11.29 -3.97 -10.18
CA LYS A 135 -11.15 -3.50 -11.57
C LYS A 135 -10.65 -2.06 -11.65
N ARG A 136 -11.17 -1.19 -10.76
CA ARG A 136 -10.81 0.24 -10.72
C ARG A 136 -9.39 0.47 -10.18
N THR A 137 -9.01 -0.23 -9.11
CA THR A 137 -7.77 0.05 -8.36
C THR A 137 -6.63 -0.90 -8.69
N GLY A 138 -6.94 -2.08 -9.24
CA GLY A 138 -6.02 -3.21 -9.39
C GLY A 138 -5.60 -3.86 -8.08
N LYS A 139 -6.28 -3.56 -6.97
CA LYS A 139 -6.00 -4.14 -5.65
C LYS A 139 -7.30 -4.71 -5.08
N THR A 140 -7.22 -5.92 -4.54
CA THR A 140 -8.34 -6.52 -3.80
C THR A 140 -8.55 -5.72 -2.51
N PRO A 141 -9.73 -5.13 -2.28
CA PRO A 141 -9.99 -4.37 -1.06
C PRO A 141 -10.18 -5.31 0.13
N VAL A 142 -9.95 -4.75 1.29
CA VAL A 142 -10.41 -5.33 2.55
C VAL A 142 -11.91 -5.02 2.73
N PRO A 143 -12.82 -6.01 2.82
CA PRO A 143 -14.24 -5.76 2.95
C PRO A 143 -14.63 -5.63 4.42
N LEU A 144 -15.01 -4.44 4.83
CA LEU A 144 -15.35 -4.08 6.20
C LEU A 144 -16.85 -4.05 6.35
N VAL A 145 -17.36 -4.70 7.38
CA VAL A 145 -18.79 -4.86 7.60
C VAL A 145 -19.24 -3.88 8.67
N LEU A 146 -20.25 -3.09 8.33
CA LEU A 146 -20.86 -2.10 9.21
C LEU A 146 -22.30 -2.48 9.52
N LYS A 147 -22.72 -2.16 10.74
CA LYS A 147 -24.11 -2.16 11.18
C LYS A 147 -24.38 -0.82 11.85
N ASP A 148 -25.41 -0.11 11.42
CA ASP A 148 -25.77 1.22 11.96
C ASP A 148 -24.59 2.20 11.94
N HIS A 149 -23.84 2.22 10.84
CA HIS A 149 -22.58 2.98 10.64
C HIS A 149 -21.43 2.60 11.59
N GLN A 150 -21.60 1.59 12.45
CA GLN A 150 -20.56 1.08 13.32
C GLN A 150 -19.88 -0.13 12.69
N LEU A 151 -18.56 -0.16 12.79
CA LEU A 151 -17.76 -1.29 12.37
C LEU A 151 -18.02 -2.51 13.28
N ILE A 152 -18.52 -3.60 12.70
CA ILE A 152 -18.72 -4.86 13.42
C ILE A 152 -17.67 -5.93 13.09
N GLY A 153 -16.95 -5.77 11.98
CA GLY A 153 -15.88 -6.68 11.59
C GLY A 153 -15.49 -6.60 10.13
N TYR A 154 -14.99 -7.70 9.58
CA TYR A 154 -14.67 -7.84 8.17
C TYR A 154 -15.28 -9.12 7.59
N LEU A 155 -15.53 -9.11 6.28
CA LEU A 155 -15.98 -10.28 5.54
C LEU A 155 -14.76 -10.99 4.94
N PRO A 156 -14.47 -12.24 5.32
CA PRO A 156 -13.40 -13.01 4.70
C PRO A 156 -13.78 -13.35 3.25
N ILE A 157 -12.92 -13.01 2.29
CA ILE A 157 -13.21 -13.14 0.86
C ILE A 157 -13.45 -14.60 0.46
N GLU A 158 -12.80 -15.55 1.14
CA GLU A 158 -13.01 -16.98 0.92
C GLU A 158 -14.47 -17.41 1.16
N LYS A 159 -15.23 -16.66 1.97
CA LYS A 159 -16.66 -16.94 2.19
C LYS A 159 -17.48 -16.75 0.91
N LEU A 160 -17.07 -15.85 0.01
CA LEU A 160 -17.77 -15.63 -1.26
C LEU A 160 -17.77 -16.86 -2.18
N LEU A 161 -16.86 -17.82 -1.97
CA LEU A 161 -16.68 -18.98 -2.85
C LEU A 161 -17.51 -20.21 -2.42
N PHE A 162 -17.79 -20.35 -1.12
CA PHE A 162 -18.29 -21.60 -0.54
C PHE A 162 -19.63 -21.43 0.22
N THR A 163 -20.36 -20.35 -0.04
CA THR A 163 -21.61 -20.02 0.67
C THR A 163 -22.70 -19.57 -0.31
N LYS A 164 -23.96 -19.53 0.14
CA LYS A 164 -25.08 -19.20 -0.74
C LYS A 164 -25.01 -17.71 -1.12
N PRO A 165 -25.07 -17.33 -2.40
CA PRO A 165 -24.96 -15.93 -2.82
C PRO A 165 -26.03 -14.99 -2.23
N SER A 166 -27.18 -15.55 -1.82
CA SER A 166 -28.30 -14.84 -1.20
C SER A 166 -28.12 -14.56 0.29
N ASP A 167 -27.22 -15.25 0.99
CA ASP A 167 -27.08 -15.07 2.43
C ASP A 167 -26.53 -13.67 2.76
N PRO A 168 -26.99 -13.04 3.86
CA PRO A 168 -26.48 -11.75 4.29
C PRO A 168 -25.05 -11.88 4.81
N ILE A 169 -24.20 -10.90 4.48
CA ILE A 169 -22.78 -10.93 4.84
C ILE A 169 -22.55 -10.86 6.36
N GLY A 170 -23.51 -10.32 7.12
CA GLY A 170 -23.47 -10.28 8.58
C GLY A 170 -23.24 -11.66 9.21
N GLN A 171 -23.80 -12.73 8.64
CA GLN A 171 -23.65 -14.11 9.13
C GLN A 171 -22.21 -14.62 9.06
N TYR A 172 -21.41 -14.09 8.13
CA TYR A 172 -20.05 -14.53 7.86
C TYR A 172 -18.98 -13.54 8.33
N THR A 173 -19.40 -12.50 9.06
CA THR A 173 -18.52 -11.45 9.56
C THR A 173 -17.62 -11.99 10.67
N LYS A 174 -16.32 -11.73 10.56
CA LYS A 174 -15.34 -12.04 11.61
C LYS A 174 -14.93 -10.77 12.33
N LYS A 175 -14.67 -10.89 13.64
CA LYS A 175 -14.11 -9.79 14.45
C LYS A 175 -12.75 -9.37 13.89
N ILE A 176 -12.50 -8.08 13.88
CA ILE A 176 -11.22 -7.49 13.50
C ILE A 176 -10.47 -7.03 14.75
N THR A 177 -9.17 -7.26 14.79
CA THR A 177 -8.30 -6.72 15.84
C THR A 177 -7.88 -5.31 15.46
N THR A 178 -7.95 -4.39 16.43
CA THR A 178 -7.65 -2.97 16.24
C THR A 178 -6.39 -2.60 17.02
N LEU A 179 -5.58 -1.67 16.50
CA LEU A 179 -4.43 -1.10 17.21
C LEU A 179 -4.56 0.42 17.30
N LYS A 180 -3.88 0.99 18.29
CA LYS A 180 -3.73 2.45 18.40
C LYS A 180 -2.75 2.97 17.34
N PRO A 181 -2.94 4.19 16.80
CA PRO A 181 -2.11 4.73 15.71
C PRO A 181 -0.62 4.87 16.04
N ASN A 182 -0.30 5.14 17.31
CA ASN A 182 1.05 5.36 17.82
C ASN A 182 1.77 4.06 18.22
N GLU A 183 1.14 2.90 18.01
CA GLU A 183 1.78 1.61 18.28
C GLU A 183 3.02 1.42 17.41
N SER A 184 4.06 0.82 17.99
CA SER A 184 5.34 0.65 17.31
C SER A 184 5.22 -0.33 16.13
N ARG A 185 6.02 -0.09 15.09
CA ARG A 185 6.15 -1.01 13.95
C ARG A 185 6.50 -2.44 14.37
N ARG A 186 7.30 -2.64 15.42
CA ARG A 186 7.60 -3.98 15.94
C ARG A 186 6.35 -4.69 16.43
N LYS A 187 5.47 -3.99 17.18
CA LYS A 187 4.22 -4.57 17.68
C LYS A 187 3.26 -4.93 16.53
N VAL A 188 3.19 -4.08 15.51
CA VAL A 188 2.44 -4.35 14.28
C VAL A 188 2.94 -5.60 13.57
N ILE A 189 4.26 -5.70 13.39
CA ILE A 189 4.89 -6.85 12.75
C ILE A 189 4.64 -8.12 13.56
N ASN A 190 4.80 -8.08 14.89
CA ASN A 190 4.54 -9.23 15.76
C ASN A 190 3.07 -9.67 15.72
N LEU A 191 2.12 -8.72 15.66
CA LEU A 191 0.69 -9.04 15.49
C LEU A 191 0.42 -9.74 14.15
N PHE A 192 1.10 -9.30 13.09
CA PHE A 192 0.99 -9.91 11.76
C PHE A 192 1.60 -11.32 11.74
N LEU A 193 2.80 -11.48 12.29
CA LEU A 193 3.52 -12.76 12.34
C LEU A 193 2.86 -13.80 13.26
N SER A 194 2.17 -13.37 14.31
CA SER A 194 1.39 -14.26 15.19
C SER A 194 0.06 -14.72 14.58
N ASN A 195 -0.33 -14.18 13.43
CA ASN A 195 -1.55 -14.55 12.71
C ASN A 195 -1.29 -14.91 11.22
N PRO A 196 -0.34 -15.80 10.90
CA PRO A 196 0.16 -15.98 9.53
C PRO A 196 -0.88 -16.59 8.56
N HIS A 197 -1.80 -17.42 9.07
CA HIS A 197 -2.88 -18.03 8.26
C HIS A 197 -4.08 -17.10 8.06
N LYS A 198 -4.13 -15.98 8.78
CA LYS A 198 -5.12 -14.93 8.57
C LYS A 198 -4.50 -13.94 7.61
N LYS A 199 -4.75 -14.08 6.30
CA LYS A 199 -4.66 -13.00 5.30
C LYS A 199 -5.72 -11.92 5.60
N SER A 200 -5.79 -11.50 6.86
CA SER A 200 -6.83 -10.69 7.47
C SER A 200 -6.34 -9.26 7.52
N PRO A 201 -7.23 -8.27 7.36
CA PRO A 201 -6.89 -6.86 7.52
C PRO A 201 -6.49 -6.64 8.98
N SER A 202 -5.21 -6.70 9.27
CA SER A 202 -4.77 -6.89 10.66
C SER A 202 -4.71 -5.59 11.45
N LEU A 203 -5.08 -4.45 10.86
CA LEU A 203 -5.13 -3.18 11.58
C LEU A 203 -6.29 -2.34 11.11
N MET A 204 -7.13 -1.94 12.05
CA MET A 204 -8.16 -0.96 11.79
C MET A 204 -8.39 -0.08 13.02
N ARG A 205 -8.74 1.20 12.80
CA ARG A 205 -9.08 2.14 13.86
C ARG A 205 -10.47 1.82 14.42
N THR A 206 -10.61 1.68 15.74
CA THR A 206 -11.89 1.92 16.43
C THR A 206 -12.01 3.42 16.69
N ALA A 207 -12.92 4.10 15.98
CA ALA A 207 -13.45 5.37 16.45
C ALA A 207 -14.60 5.04 17.40
N GLN A 208 -14.28 4.80 18.67
CA GLN A 208 -15.32 4.76 19.68
C GLN A 208 -15.67 6.22 19.97
N SER A 209 -16.77 6.68 19.35
CA SER A 209 -17.41 7.99 19.47
C SER A 209 -17.18 9.00 18.32
N LEU A 210 -18.32 9.59 17.92
CA LEU A 210 -18.57 10.77 17.07
C LEU A 210 -18.61 10.57 15.55
N ALA A 211 -19.81 10.23 15.05
CA ALA A 211 -20.69 10.97 14.12
C ALA A 211 -20.12 11.77 12.92
N SER A 212 -18.83 11.77 12.63
CA SER A 212 -18.28 12.56 11.52
C SER A 212 -17.07 11.85 10.93
N PHE A 213 -17.28 11.25 9.75
CA PHE A 213 -16.26 10.96 8.74
C PHE A 213 -14.92 10.43 9.28
N THR A 214 -14.88 9.16 9.69
CA THR A 214 -13.63 8.51 10.04
C THR A 214 -13.28 7.45 9.00
N PRO A 215 -12.31 7.68 8.12
CA PRO A 215 -11.90 6.67 7.16
C PRO A 215 -11.43 5.44 7.94
N THR A 216 -12.03 4.30 7.59
CA THR A 216 -11.63 3.00 8.09
C THR A 216 -10.28 2.63 7.47
N MET A 217 -9.45 1.77 8.07
CA MET A 217 -8.02 1.65 7.72
C MET A 217 -7.63 0.19 7.55
N SER A 218 -6.71 -0.14 6.65
CA SER A 218 -6.22 -1.52 6.43
C SER A 218 -4.69 -1.54 6.38
N LEU A 219 -4.02 -2.66 6.62
CA LEU A 219 -2.57 -2.77 6.46
C LEU A 219 -2.12 -2.78 4.99
N LYS A 220 -0.96 -2.16 4.70
CA LYS A 220 -0.22 -2.44 3.46
C LYS A 220 0.38 -3.86 3.52
N PRO A 221 0.36 -4.63 2.42
CA PRO A 221 1.21 -5.82 2.33
C PRO A 221 2.68 -5.41 2.43
N LEU A 222 3.48 -6.12 3.24
CA LEU A 222 4.92 -5.86 3.37
C LEU A 222 5.59 -5.99 1.99
N LYS A 223 6.10 -4.88 1.45
CA LYS A 223 7.00 -4.90 0.29
C LYS A 223 8.31 -5.55 0.74
N THR A 224 8.60 -6.75 0.25
CA THR A 224 9.92 -7.37 0.42
C THR A 224 10.91 -6.61 -0.44
N HIS A 225 11.57 -5.60 0.12
CA HIS A 225 12.84 -5.15 -0.42
C HIS A 225 13.93 -6.07 0.14
N PRO A 226 14.84 -6.59 -0.71
CA PRO A 226 16.04 -7.21 -0.17
C PRO A 226 16.72 -6.17 0.74
N PRO A 227 17.19 -6.56 1.93
CA PRO A 227 17.91 -5.63 2.79
C PRO A 227 19.09 -5.09 1.99
N THR A 228 19.16 -3.77 1.86
CA THR A 228 20.36 -3.10 1.39
C THR A 228 21.41 -3.36 2.47
N LEU A 229 22.21 -4.42 2.27
CA LEU A 229 23.45 -4.60 3.00
C LEU A 229 24.30 -3.38 2.66
N SER A 230 24.37 -2.45 3.62
CA SER A 230 25.44 -1.47 3.69
C SER A 230 26.74 -2.26 3.79
N MET A 231 27.36 -2.52 2.63
CA MET A 231 28.74 -2.95 2.58
C MET A 231 29.58 -1.72 2.93
N THR A 232 29.85 -1.56 4.22
CA THR A 232 31.01 -0.77 4.65
C THR A 232 32.25 -1.46 4.09
N SER A 233 33.00 -0.67 3.31
CA SER A 233 34.30 -0.97 2.70
C SER A 233 35.20 -1.89 3.55
N PRO A 234 35.75 -2.99 2.99
CA PRO A 234 36.76 -3.80 3.66
C PRO A 234 38.14 -3.18 3.42
N ALA A 235 38.44 -2.11 4.15
CA ALA A 235 39.77 -1.51 4.16
C ALA A 235 40.08 -0.93 5.55
N SER A 236 40.04 -1.77 6.58
CA SER A 236 40.88 -1.61 7.77
C SER A 236 40.75 -2.85 8.65
N MET A 237 41.88 -3.30 9.19
CA MET A 237 42.05 -4.38 10.17
C MET A 237 42.28 -5.81 9.64
N THR A 238 43.32 -5.94 8.83
CA THR A 238 44.31 -7.02 9.02
C THR A 238 45.13 -6.75 10.29
N LYS A 239 44.93 -7.56 11.34
CA LYS A 239 45.94 -8.08 12.30
C LYS A 239 45.28 -8.48 13.63
N LYS A 240 45.03 -9.78 13.78
CA LYS A 240 45.65 -10.64 14.82
C LYS A 240 45.05 -12.04 14.72
N LEU A 241 45.76 -12.85 13.95
CA LEU A 241 45.78 -14.30 14.06
C LEU A 241 46.51 -14.63 15.37
N PHE A 242 45.90 -15.35 16.31
CA PHE A 242 46.60 -16.29 17.19
C PHE A 242 45.60 -17.30 17.78
N LEU A 243 46.02 -18.56 17.66
CA LEU A 243 45.33 -19.80 17.97
C LEU A 243 45.02 -19.97 19.47
N THR A 244 43.91 -20.64 19.79
CA THR A 244 43.83 -21.61 20.89
C THR A 244 42.84 -22.74 20.53
N PRO A 245 43.19 -24.03 20.73
CA PRO A 245 42.34 -25.18 20.39
C PRO A 245 41.30 -25.47 21.50
N PRO A 246 40.26 -26.30 21.24
CA PRO A 246 39.20 -26.57 22.20
C PRO A 246 39.65 -27.55 23.31
N PRO A 247 39.06 -27.50 24.52
CA PRO A 247 39.39 -28.45 25.57
C PRO A 247 38.67 -29.79 25.34
N VAL A 248 39.43 -30.86 25.56
CA VAL A 248 38.95 -32.23 25.72
C VAL A 248 38.65 -32.45 27.20
N LYS A 249 37.39 -32.80 27.51
CA LYS A 249 36.98 -33.88 28.43
C LYS A 249 35.47 -34.00 28.45
#